data_AF-A0A929NMG2-F1
#
_entry.id   AF-A0A929NMG2-F1
#
_cell.length_a   1.000
_cell.length_b   1.000
_cell.length_c   1.000
_cell.angle_alpha   90.00
_cell.angle_beta   90.00
_cell.angle_gamma   90.00
#
_symmetry.space_group_name_H-M   'P 1'
#
loop_
_entity.id
_entity.type
_entity.pdbx_description
1 polymer ?
#
loop_
_entity_poly.entity_id
_entity_poly.type
_entity_poly.pdbx_seq_one_letter_code
_entity_poly.pdbx_strand_id
1 'polypeptide(L)'
;PITREIFIERGDFMEDPVRKYFRLKPGGEVRLRNAFIIKFVELIKDDKGEVVEVHCELDPETRSGMPESNRRVKGTIHWVSTEHGVPTEVRLYDRLFNVENPLGDKERDFREFINPDCLSKVTAIVEPSFIEAGGFCQFERVGYFCFDEHDSTADKPVLNRTVSLRDSWAKRGR
;
A
#
# COMPACT_ATOMS: atom_id res chain seq x y z
N PRO A 1 8.33 -13.93 2.41
CA PRO A 1 8.51 -14.80 3.61
C PRO A 1 7.97 -14.09 4.86
N ILE A 2 7.44 -14.81 5.86
CA ILE A 2 7.00 -14.18 7.12
C ILE A 2 8.13 -14.20 8.14
N THR A 3 8.34 -13.08 8.80
CA THR A 3 9.34 -12.86 9.86
C THR A 3 8.64 -12.31 11.09
N ARG A 4 9.35 -12.22 12.23
CA ARG A 4 8.84 -11.61 13.46
C ARG A 4 8.36 -10.17 13.21
N GLU A 5 9.08 -9.45 12.38
CA GLU A 5 8.82 -8.05 12.04
C GLU A 5 8.36 -7.95 10.59
N ILE A 6 7.30 -7.18 10.37
CA ILE A 6 6.71 -6.92 9.05
C ILE A 6 6.32 -5.46 8.93
N PHE A 7 6.32 -4.92 7.71
CA PHE A 7 5.64 -3.67 7.40
C PHE A 7 4.20 -3.94 6.94
N ILE A 8 3.31 -3.06 7.35
CA ILE A 8 1.95 -2.89 6.83
C ILE A 8 1.78 -1.43 6.41
N GLU A 9 0.75 -1.12 5.62
CA GLU A 9 0.45 0.27 5.33
C GLU A 9 0.09 1.03 6.60
N ARG A 10 0.55 2.28 6.72
CA ARG A 10 0.15 3.16 7.84
C ARG A 10 -1.37 3.28 7.95
N GLY A 11 -2.09 3.27 6.81
CA GLY A 11 -3.56 3.32 6.78
C GLY A 11 -4.27 2.03 7.21
N ASP A 12 -3.53 0.94 7.42
CA ASP A 12 -4.05 -0.36 7.84
C ASP A 12 -4.13 -0.56 9.36
N PHE A 13 -3.64 0.44 10.12
CA PHE A 13 -3.92 0.59 11.53
C PHE A 13 -4.68 1.90 11.81
N MET A 14 -5.57 1.88 12.80
CA MET A 14 -6.26 3.07 13.28
C MET A 14 -6.56 2.93 14.77
N GLU A 15 -5.98 3.81 15.58
CA GLU A 15 -6.14 3.83 17.04
C GLU A 15 -7.59 4.13 17.44
N ASP A 16 -8.19 5.15 16.82
CA ASP A 16 -9.59 5.53 16.98
C ASP A 16 -10.40 5.17 15.72
N PRO A 17 -10.88 3.91 15.60
CA PRO A 17 -11.46 3.39 14.38
C PRO A 17 -12.83 4.02 14.09
N VAL A 18 -12.98 4.58 12.89
CA VAL A 18 -14.28 5.01 12.37
C VAL A 18 -15.25 3.81 12.18
N ARG A 19 -16.56 4.09 12.12
CA ARG A 19 -17.55 3.05 11.78
C ARG A 19 -17.19 2.38 10.44
N LYS A 20 -17.40 1.06 10.36
CA LYS A 20 -17.03 0.21 9.20
C LYS A 20 -15.53 0.17 8.88
N TYR A 21 -14.66 0.44 9.85
CA TYR A 21 -13.23 0.13 9.76
C TYR A 21 -12.98 -1.35 10.10
N PHE A 22 -12.47 -2.10 9.12
CA PHE A 22 -12.31 -3.57 9.18
C PHE A 22 -10.85 -4.04 9.25
N ARG A 23 -9.90 -3.11 9.28
CA ARG A 23 -8.46 -3.41 9.37
C ARG A 23 -8.02 -3.42 10.83
N LEU A 24 -6.72 -3.35 11.10
CA LEU A 24 -6.18 -3.50 12.44
C LEU A 24 -6.48 -2.28 13.33
N LYS A 25 -6.82 -2.54 14.59
CA LYS A 25 -7.21 -1.53 15.57
C LYS A 25 -7.00 -2.07 16.99
N PRO A 26 -6.99 -1.23 18.03
CA PRO A 26 -6.88 -1.69 19.41
C PRO A 26 -7.89 -2.80 19.74
N GLY A 27 -7.37 -3.91 20.30
CA GLY A 27 -8.13 -5.13 20.64
C GLY A 27 -8.69 -5.92 19.45
N GLY A 28 -8.41 -5.50 18.21
CA GLY A 28 -8.92 -6.13 16.99
C GLY A 28 -8.00 -7.18 16.40
N GLU A 29 -8.54 -7.93 15.44
CA GLU A 29 -7.81 -8.90 14.63
C GLU A 29 -7.93 -8.57 13.14
N VAL A 30 -6.89 -8.93 12.38
CA VAL A 30 -6.87 -8.80 10.92
C VAL A 30 -6.15 -10.00 10.31
N ARG A 31 -6.54 -10.38 9.09
CA ARG A 31 -5.81 -11.42 8.34
C ARG A 31 -4.68 -10.78 7.55
N LEU A 32 -3.48 -11.29 7.71
CA LEU A 32 -2.38 -11.04 6.80
C LEU A 32 -2.62 -11.83 5.52
N ARG A 33 -2.57 -11.16 4.38
CA ARG A 33 -2.79 -11.80 3.08
C ARG A 33 -1.87 -13.01 2.90
N ASN A 34 -2.46 -14.13 2.49
CA ASN A 34 -1.79 -15.41 2.25
C ASN A 34 -0.96 -15.94 3.43
N ALA A 35 -1.26 -15.49 4.65
CA ALA A 35 -0.55 -15.84 5.87
C ALA A 35 -1.54 -16.12 7.02
N PHE A 36 -1.27 -15.57 8.20
CA PHE A 36 -1.96 -15.85 9.45
C PHE A 36 -2.94 -14.72 9.81
N ILE A 37 -3.76 -14.94 10.83
CA ILE A 37 -4.47 -13.88 11.55
C ILE A 37 -3.55 -13.36 12.66
N ILE A 38 -3.51 -12.04 12.80
CA ILE A 38 -2.82 -11.36 13.90
C ILE A 38 -3.83 -10.57 14.74
N LYS A 39 -3.53 -10.45 16.03
CA LYS A 39 -4.31 -9.72 17.02
C LYS A 39 -3.47 -8.61 17.63
N PHE A 40 -4.02 -7.40 17.71
CA PHE A 40 -3.38 -6.28 18.37
C PHE A 40 -3.11 -6.58 19.85
N VAL A 41 -1.93 -6.18 20.33
CA VAL A 41 -1.54 -6.24 21.75
C VAL A 41 -1.20 -4.86 22.28
N GLU A 42 -0.23 -4.18 21.66
CA GLU A 42 0.35 -2.94 22.17
C GLU A 42 0.68 -1.97 21.02
N LEU A 43 0.64 -0.67 21.33
CA LEU A 43 0.95 0.41 20.41
C LEU A 43 2.16 1.17 20.94
N ILE A 44 3.21 1.31 20.13
CA ILE A 44 4.40 2.09 20.47
C ILE A 44 4.35 3.41 19.70
N LYS A 45 4.56 4.51 20.44
CA LYS A 45 4.58 5.87 19.90
C LYS A 45 5.91 6.55 20.18
N ASP A 46 6.28 7.48 19.31
CA ASP A 46 7.41 8.38 19.57
C ASP A 46 7.05 9.53 20.52
N ASP A 47 8.03 10.38 20.82
CA ASP A 47 7.87 11.55 21.71
C ASP A 47 6.85 12.59 21.20
N LYS A 48 6.47 12.52 19.92
CA LYS A 48 5.46 13.39 19.30
C LYS A 48 4.07 12.75 19.32
N GLY A 49 3.96 11.52 19.82
CA GLY A 49 2.71 10.76 19.84
C GLY A 49 2.40 10.04 18.53
N GLU A 50 3.33 9.99 17.58
CA GLU A 50 3.14 9.31 16.30
C GLU A 50 3.36 7.80 16.46
N VAL A 51 2.48 7.01 15.83
CA VAL A 51 2.61 5.55 15.83
C VAL A 51 3.84 5.14 15.02
N VAL A 52 4.75 4.41 15.68
CA VAL A 52 5.98 3.87 15.09
C VAL A 52 5.94 2.34 14.97
N GLU A 53 5.31 1.64 15.93
CA GLU A 53 5.17 0.18 15.89
C GLU A 53 3.80 -0.26 16.43
N VAL A 54 3.31 -1.38 15.90
CA VAL A 54 2.10 -2.05 16.38
C VAL A 54 2.47 -3.50 16.69
N HIS A 55 2.48 -3.84 17.98
CA HIS A 55 2.82 -5.18 18.44
C HIS A 55 1.58 -6.06 18.41
N CYS A 56 1.74 -7.26 17.86
CA CYS A 56 0.64 -8.19 17.65
C CYS A 56 1.03 -9.62 18.04
N GLU A 57 0.04 -10.40 18.45
CA GLU A 57 0.13 -11.84 18.55
C GLU A 57 -0.33 -12.48 17.23
N LEU A 58 0.41 -13.48 16.77
CA LEU A 58 0.07 -14.27 15.59
C LEU A 58 -0.57 -15.59 16.02
N ASP A 59 -1.66 -15.98 15.36
CA ASP A 59 -2.28 -17.28 15.59
C ASP A 59 -1.76 -18.33 14.58
N PRO A 60 -0.93 -19.30 15.01
CA PRO A 60 -0.28 -20.25 14.10
C PRO A 60 -1.26 -21.21 13.42
N GLU A 61 -2.45 -21.44 13.99
CA GLU A 61 -3.44 -22.38 13.47
C GLU A 61 -4.26 -21.80 12.31
N THR A 62 -4.07 -20.51 12.00
CA THR A 62 -4.89 -19.79 11.02
C THR A 62 -4.28 -19.66 9.62
N ARG A 63 -3.08 -20.22 9.41
CA ARG A 63 -2.44 -20.30 8.09
C ARG A 63 -3.26 -21.19 7.16
N SER A 64 -3.25 -20.90 5.86
CA SER A 64 -3.80 -21.81 4.85
C SER A 64 -3.29 -23.25 5.05
N GLY A 65 -4.20 -24.21 5.14
CA GLY A 65 -3.90 -25.63 5.38
C GLY A 65 -3.90 -26.08 6.84
N MET A 66 -4.00 -25.16 7.80
CA MET A 66 -4.10 -25.47 9.24
C MET A 66 -5.57 -25.59 9.70
N PRO A 67 -5.84 -26.16 10.90
CA PRO A 67 -7.20 -26.39 11.42
C PRO A 67 -8.11 -25.15 11.39
N GLU A 68 -7.59 -23.99 11.78
CA GLU A 68 -8.33 -22.72 11.85
C GLU A 68 -8.13 -21.85 10.60
N SER A 69 -7.66 -22.44 9.49
CA SER A 69 -7.44 -21.72 8.21
C SER A 69 -8.69 -20.99 7.71
N ASN A 70 -9.88 -21.55 7.96
CA ASN A 70 -11.17 -20.99 7.55
C ASN A 70 -11.74 -19.94 8.52
N ARG A 71 -11.06 -19.64 9.62
CA ARG A 71 -11.50 -18.61 10.57
C ARG A 71 -11.65 -17.27 9.87
N ARG A 72 -12.85 -16.69 10.00
CA ARG A 72 -13.22 -15.43 9.34
C ARG A 72 -12.95 -14.25 10.27
N VAL A 73 -12.25 -13.25 9.73
CA VAL A 73 -12.11 -11.91 10.30
C VAL A 73 -12.61 -10.89 9.28
N LYS A 74 -12.92 -9.67 9.72
CA LYS A 74 -13.62 -8.69 8.89
C LYS A 74 -12.75 -8.07 7.78
N GLY A 75 -11.43 -8.12 7.91
CA GLY A 75 -10.51 -7.54 6.93
C GLY A 75 -9.26 -8.37 6.71
N THR A 76 -8.70 -8.18 5.52
CA THR A 76 -7.42 -8.73 5.10
C THR A 76 -6.54 -7.58 4.62
N ILE A 77 -5.29 -7.54 5.06
CA ILE A 77 -4.31 -6.51 4.68
C ILE A 77 -3.09 -7.17 4.02
N HIS A 78 -2.43 -6.43 3.13
CA HIS A 78 -1.13 -6.83 2.60
C HIS A 78 -0.03 -6.43 3.60
N TRP A 79 1.14 -7.02 3.42
CA TRP A 79 2.28 -6.86 4.31
C TRP A 79 3.54 -7.31 3.58
N VAL A 80 4.70 -6.89 4.08
CA VAL A 80 6.02 -7.34 3.60
C VAL A 80 6.96 -7.54 4.79
N SER A 81 7.87 -8.50 4.69
CA SER A 81 8.90 -8.73 5.72
C SER A 81 9.85 -7.53 5.79
N THR A 82 10.21 -7.11 7.01
CA THR A 82 11.24 -6.06 7.19
C THR A 82 12.64 -6.54 6.81
N GLU A 83 12.93 -7.82 7.02
CA GLU A 83 14.24 -8.44 6.75
C GLU A 83 14.45 -8.71 5.25
N HIS A 84 13.42 -9.19 4.56
CA HIS A 84 13.52 -9.58 3.16
C HIS A 84 12.98 -8.53 2.20
N GLY A 85 12.20 -7.56 2.67
CA GLY A 85 11.64 -6.54 1.80
C GLY A 85 12.72 -5.69 1.13
N VAL A 86 12.54 -5.39 -0.15
CA VAL A 86 13.49 -4.61 -0.96
C VAL A 86 13.03 -3.15 -1.02
N PRO A 87 13.81 -2.20 -0.48
CA PRO A 87 13.55 -0.77 -0.67
C PRO A 87 13.63 -0.41 -2.16
N THR A 88 12.54 0.14 -2.69
CA THR A 88 12.37 0.36 -4.13
C THR A 88 11.79 1.75 -4.38
N GLU A 89 12.32 2.49 -5.36
CA GLU A 89 11.68 3.73 -5.82
C GLU A 89 10.38 3.39 -6.53
N VAL A 90 9.28 3.98 -6.09
CA VAL A 90 7.96 3.86 -6.70
C VAL A 90 7.46 5.24 -7.12
N ARG A 91 7.10 5.35 -8.39
CA ARG A 91 6.54 6.53 -9.03
C ARG A 91 5.02 6.38 -9.09
N LEU A 92 4.36 7.15 -8.26
CA LEU A 92 2.91 7.22 -8.18
C LEU A 92 2.43 8.32 -9.12
N TYR A 93 2.07 7.95 -10.34
CA TYR A 93 1.44 8.86 -11.28
C TYR A 93 -0.03 9.12 -10.90
N ASP A 94 -0.48 10.34 -11.18
CA ASP A 94 -1.86 10.80 -11.20
C ASP A 94 -2.11 11.56 -12.52
N ARG A 95 -3.31 12.10 -12.70
CA ARG A 95 -3.66 12.91 -13.87
C ARG A 95 -2.69 14.08 -14.02
N LEU A 96 -2.25 14.32 -15.26
CA LEU A 96 -1.36 15.42 -15.60
C LEU A 96 -1.99 16.79 -15.40
N PHE A 97 -3.31 16.90 -15.56
CA PHE A 97 -4.05 18.16 -15.43
C PHE A 97 -5.15 18.04 -14.38
N ASN A 98 -5.45 19.17 -13.72
CA ASN A 98 -6.51 19.28 -12.70
C ASN A 98 -7.88 19.68 -13.28
N VAL A 99 -7.98 19.85 -14.59
CA VAL A 99 -9.22 20.17 -15.31
C VAL A 99 -9.49 19.12 -16.38
N GLU A 100 -10.76 18.95 -16.73
CA GLU A 100 -11.18 17.97 -17.74
C GLU A 100 -10.74 18.35 -19.16
N ASN A 101 -10.81 19.65 -19.50
CA ASN A 101 -10.39 20.16 -20.81
C ASN A 101 -9.36 21.31 -20.65
N PRO A 102 -8.06 21.01 -20.55
CA PRO A 102 -7.01 22.02 -20.37
C PRO A 102 -6.79 22.92 -21.59
N LEU A 103 -7.35 22.56 -22.76
CA LEU A 103 -7.31 23.35 -24.00
C LEU A 103 -8.62 24.11 -24.25
N GLY A 104 -9.60 24.03 -23.34
CA GLY A 104 -10.91 24.66 -23.49
C GLY A 104 -10.92 26.16 -23.16
N ASP A 105 -9.96 26.60 -22.35
CA ASP A 105 -9.76 28.00 -22.00
C ASP A 105 -8.95 28.70 -23.11
N LYS A 106 -9.49 29.79 -23.65
CA LYS A 106 -8.84 30.56 -24.73
C LYS A 106 -7.96 31.70 -24.21
N GLU A 107 -8.06 32.02 -22.92
CA GLU A 107 -7.37 33.14 -22.29
C GLU A 107 -6.14 32.68 -21.48
N ARG A 108 -6.13 31.42 -21.03
CA ARG A 108 -5.08 30.85 -20.16
C ARG A 108 -4.23 29.80 -20.87
N ASP A 109 -2.94 29.70 -20.50
CA ASP A 109 -2.07 28.63 -21.03
C ASP A 109 -2.42 27.30 -20.37
N PHE A 110 -2.51 26.22 -21.15
CA PHE A 110 -2.86 24.90 -20.63
C PHE A 110 -1.92 24.40 -19.53
N ARG A 111 -0.66 24.87 -19.52
CA ARG A 111 0.35 24.53 -18.50
C ARG A 111 -0.03 25.02 -17.11
N GLU A 112 -0.85 26.07 -17.01
CA GLU A 112 -1.39 26.53 -15.75
C GLU A 112 -2.32 25.51 -15.08
N PHE A 113 -2.82 24.53 -15.83
CA PHE A 113 -3.67 23.47 -15.31
C PHE A 113 -2.90 22.20 -14.95
N ILE A 114 -1.56 22.19 -15.08
CA ILE A 114 -0.75 21.03 -14.70
C ILE A 114 -0.98 20.74 -13.21
N ASN A 115 -1.30 19.50 -12.92
CA ASN A 115 -1.46 19.01 -11.57
C ASN A 115 -0.08 18.93 -10.91
N PRO A 116 0.20 19.72 -9.84
CA PRO A 116 1.48 19.63 -9.14
C PRO A 116 1.70 18.25 -8.49
N ASP A 117 0.62 17.51 -8.23
CA ASP A 117 0.64 16.17 -7.64
C ASP A 117 0.59 15.05 -8.71
N CYS A 118 0.82 15.36 -9.99
CA CYS A 118 0.74 14.37 -11.09
C CYS A 118 1.78 13.25 -10.98
N LEU A 119 2.85 13.45 -10.20
CA LEU A 119 3.87 12.46 -9.92
C LEU A 119 4.37 12.63 -8.48
N SER A 120 4.25 11.58 -7.69
CA SER A 120 4.94 11.45 -6.41
C SER A 120 5.96 10.31 -6.47
N LYS A 121 7.21 10.58 -6.09
CA LYS A 121 8.24 9.54 -5.93
C LYS A 121 8.34 9.16 -4.47
N VAL A 122 8.22 7.89 -4.16
CA VAL A 122 8.30 7.36 -2.79
C VAL A 122 9.25 6.18 -2.73
N THR A 123 9.83 5.91 -1.57
CA THR A 123 10.50 4.63 -1.30
C THR A 123 9.48 3.69 -0.68
N ALA A 124 9.16 2.60 -1.38
CA ALA A 124 8.31 1.53 -0.87
C ALA A 124 9.15 0.29 -0.54
N ILE A 125 8.61 -0.62 0.26
CA ILE A 125 9.20 -1.92 0.52
C ILE A 125 8.43 -2.97 -0.29
N VAL A 126 9.14 -3.74 -1.11
CA VAL A 126 8.55 -4.67 -2.08
C VAL A 126 9.06 -6.10 -1.83
N GLU A 127 8.25 -7.12 -2.13
CA GLU A 127 8.69 -8.50 -2.01
C GLU A 127 9.81 -8.85 -3.01
N PRO A 128 10.88 -9.57 -2.61
CA PRO A 128 11.96 -9.98 -3.51
C PRO A 128 11.49 -10.72 -4.76
N SER A 129 10.50 -11.59 -4.60
CA SER A 129 9.97 -12.43 -5.68
C SER A 129 9.45 -11.61 -6.87
N PHE A 130 8.93 -10.40 -6.61
CA PHE A 130 8.51 -9.51 -7.70
C PHE A 130 9.70 -8.87 -8.42
N ILE A 131 10.74 -8.47 -7.67
CA ILE A 131 11.97 -7.93 -8.25
C ILE A 131 12.65 -8.97 -9.14
N GLU A 132 12.68 -10.23 -8.69
CA GLU A 132 13.25 -11.36 -9.43
C GLU A 132 12.42 -11.75 -10.66
N ALA A 133 11.09 -11.74 -10.55
CA ALA A 133 10.20 -12.12 -11.65
C ALA A 133 10.17 -11.07 -12.78
N GLY A 134 10.29 -9.79 -12.44
CA GLY A 134 10.21 -8.70 -13.40
C GLY A 134 8.78 -8.45 -13.95
N GLY A 135 8.68 -7.50 -14.88
CA GLY A 135 7.47 -7.28 -15.67
C GLY A 135 6.36 -6.46 -14.97
N PHE A 136 5.11 -6.85 -15.21
CA PHE A 136 3.90 -6.19 -14.73
C PHE A 136 3.26 -6.98 -13.59
N CYS A 137 2.85 -6.29 -12.52
CA CYS A 137 2.11 -6.93 -11.44
C CYS A 137 1.03 -6.04 -10.84
N GLN A 138 0.13 -6.67 -10.09
CA GLN A 138 -0.77 -5.98 -9.19
C GLN A 138 -0.19 -6.00 -7.78
N PHE A 139 0.13 -4.83 -7.24
CA PHE A 139 0.32 -4.70 -5.79
C PHE A 139 -1.06 -4.74 -5.15
N GLU A 140 -1.29 -5.80 -4.38
CA GLU A 140 -2.59 -6.06 -3.77
C GLU A 140 -3.08 -4.85 -2.99
N ARG A 141 -4.37 -4.51 -3.15
CA ARG A 141 -5.04 -3.35 -2.52
C ARG A 141 -4.49 -1.97 -2.89
N VAL A 142 -3.42 -1.87 -3.68
CA VAL A 142 -2.80 -0.60 -4.07
C VAL A 142 -3.09 -0.26 -5.54
N GLY A 143 -2.65 -1.09 -6.48
CA GLY A 143 -2.73 -0.77 -7.91
C GLY A 143 -1.92 -1.73 -8.78
N TYR A 144 -1.80 -1.37 -10.05
CA TYR A 144 -0.97 -2.08 -11.01
C TYR A 144 0.33 -1.32 -11.26
N PHE A 145 1.43 -2.06 -11.37
CA PHE A 145 2.79 -1.55 -11.44
C PHE A 145 3.60 -2.29 -12.50
N CYS A 146 4.58 -1.58 -13.07
CA CYS A 146 5.60 -2.14 -13.93
C CYS A 146 6.97 -1.50 -13.63
N PHE A 147 8.04 -2.13 -14.09
CA PHE A 147 9.36 -1.50 -14.08
C PHE A 147 9.40 -0.32 -15.05
N ASP A 148 10.10 0.73 -14.66
CA ASP A 148 10.40 1.86 -15.55
C ASP A 148 11.37 1.41 -16.63
N GLU A 149 10.99 1.57 -17.91
CA GLU A 149 11.78 1.07 -19.04
C GLU A 149 13.13 1.78 -19.23
N HIS A 150 13.29 2.97 -18.65
CA HIS A 150 14.47 3.81 -18.86
C HIS A 150 15.36 3.89 -17.63
N ASP A 151 14.76 4.03 -16.44
CA ASP A 151 15.48 4.30 -15.20
C ASP A 151 15.67 3.05 -14.33
N SER A 152 14.94 1.97 -14.60
CA SER A 152 15.06 0.74 -13.80
C SER A 152 16.25 -0.10 -14.25
N THR A 153 17.04 -0.56 -13.29
CA THR A 153 18.13 -1.53 -13.50
C THR A 153 18.01 -2.71 -12.54
N ALA A 154 18.81 -3.76 -12.74
CA ALA A 154 18.84 -4.91 -11.85
C ALA A 154 19.22 -4.54 -10.41
N ASP A 155 20.17 -3.61 -10.24
CA ASP A 155 20.64 -3.16 -8.92
C ASP A 155 19.77 -2.04 -8.32
N LYS A 156 19.04 -1.31 -9.17
CA LYS A 156 18.20 -0.18 -8.78
C LYS A 156 16.83 -0.28 -9.45
N PRO A 157 15.93 -1.12 -8.93
CA PRO A 157 14.59 -1.22 -9.46
C PRO A 157 13.84 0.10 -9.27
N VAL A 158 13.18 0.56 -10.33
CA VAL A 158 12.28 1.71 -10.31
C VAL A 158 10.94 1.26 -10.86
N LEU A 159 9.87 1.50 -10.10
CA LEU A 159 8.53 1.06 -10.45
C LEU A 159 7.62 2.22 -10.76
N ASN A 160 6.78 2.06 -11.77
CA ASN A 160 5.74 3.00 -12.15
C ASN A 160 4.37 2.42 -11.78
N ARG A 161 3.54 3.19 -11.05
CA ARG A 161 2.12 2.84 -10.91
C ARG A 161 1.40 3.16 -12.21
N THR A 162 1.00 2.12 -12.93
CA THR A 162 0.22 2.24 -14.17
C THR A 162 -1.19 2.78 -13.88
N VAL A 163 -1.88 2.21 -12.88
CA VAL A 163 -3.23 2.63 -12.50
C VAL A 163 -3.58 2.16 -11.08
N SER A 164 -4.43 2.91 -10.36
CA SER A 164 -5.00 2.49 -9.08
C SER A 164 -6.10 1.44 -9.26
N LEU A 165 -6.40 0.65 -8.22
CA LEU A 165 -7.47 -0.37 -8.30
C LEU A 165 -8.88 0.20 -8.41
N ARG A 166 -9.07 1.45 -8.00
CA ARG A 166 -10.35 2.16 -8.05
C ARG A 166 -10.12 3.57 -8.57
N ASP A 167 -11.08 4.05 -9.34
CA ASP A 167 -11.13 5.45 -9.76
C ASP A 167 -11.51 6.33 -8.56
N SER A 168 -10.59 7.21 -8.16
CA SER A 168 -10.77 8.19 -7.09
C SER A 168 -11.41 9.50 -7.59
N TRP A 169 -11.38 9.76 -8.89
CA TRP A 169 -11.79 11.04 -9.48
C TRP A 169 -13.30 11.11 -9.77
N ALA A 170 -13.94 9.99 -10.12
CA ALA A 170 -15.40 9.93 -10.27
C ALA A 170 -16.17 10.38 -9.01
N LYS A 171 -15.51 10.44 -7.85
CA LYS A 171 -16.09 10.91 -6.58
C LYS A 171 -15.87 12.38 -6.29
N ARG A 172 -14.91 13.07 -6.95
CA ARG A 172 -14.64 14.50 -6.74
C ARG A 172 -15.51 15.41 -7.62
N GLY A 173 -16.09 14.87 -8.70
CA GLY A 173 -16.98 15.59 -9.62
C GLY A 173 -18.48 15.47 -9.31
N ARG A 174 -18.86 15.16 -8.06
CA ARG A 174 -20.25 15.15 -7.60
C ARG A 174 -20.40 16.06 -6.39
#